data_AF-A0A402DVS3-F1
#
_entry.id   AF-A0A402DVS3-F1
#
_cell.length_a   1.000
_cell.length_b   1.000
_cell.length_c   1.000
_cell.angle_alpha   90.00
_cell.angle_beta   90.00
_cell.angle_gamma   90.00
#
_symmetry.space_group_name_H-M   'P 1'
#
loop_
_entity.id
_entity.type
_entity.pdbx_description
1 polymer ?
#
loop_
_entity_poly.entity_id
_entity_poly.type
_entity_poly.pdbx_seq_one_letter_code
_entity_poly.pdbx_strand_id
1 'polypeptide(L)' 'MSVLADVLRETDRGLRPARVAAVLGLPLDLVTASLDHAAAVGLVSQPLDGCTGCAPREVRPPSCAGCPLAG' A
#
# COMPACT_ATOMS: atom_id res chain seq x y z
N MET A 1 -16.29 -15.03 -7.26
CA MET A 1 -15.07 -14.27 -7.59
C MET A 1 -15.48 -12.84 -7.86
N SER A 2 -14.98 -11.86 -7.11
CA SER A 2 -15.29 -10.44 -7.33
C SER A 2 -14.04 -9.71 -7.78
N VAL A 3 -14.20 -8.87 -8.81
CA VAL A 3 -13.10 -8.07 -9.37
C VAL A 3 -12.41 -7.24 -8.29
N LEU A 4 -13.19 -6.69 -7.36
CA LEU A 4 -12.66 -5.93 -6.23
C LEU A 4 -11.75 -6.78 -5.33
N ALA A 5 -12.15 -8.01 -4.98
CA ALA A 5 -11.33 -8.89 -4.15
C ALA A 5 -10.03 -9.29 -4.86
N ASP A 6 -10.09 -9.54 -6.16
CA ASP A 6 -8.90 -9.88 -6.96
C ASP A 6 -7.94 -8.69 -7.07
N VAL A 7 -8.45 -7.47 -7.27
CA VAL A 7 -7.66 -6.23 -7.27
C VAL A 7 -6.97 -6.05 -5.92
N LEU A 8 -7.71 -6.12 -4.81
CA LEU A 8 -7.17 -5.96 -3.46
C LEU A 8 -6.09 -7.00 -3.15
N ARG A 9 -6.30 -8.26 -3.54
CA ARG A 9 -5.33 -9.34 -3.34
C ARG A 9 -4.02 -9.09 -4.07
N GLU A 10 -4.07 -8.64 -5.33
CA GLU A 10 -2.84 -8.35 -6.07
C GLU A 10 -2.15 -7.07 -5.55
N THR A 11 -2.91 -6.08 -5.10
CA THR A 11 -2.35 -4.88 -4.45
C THR A 11 -1.70 -5.19 -3.10
N ASP A 12 -2.28 -6.08 -2.29
CA ASP A 12 -1.70 -6.52 -1.00
C ASP A 12 -0.32 -7.22 -1.18
N ARG A 13 -0.11 -7.86 -2.33
CA ARG A 13 1.21 -8.40 -2.73
C ARG A 13 2.24 -7.31 -3.10
N GLY A 14 1.88 -6.03 -2.97
CA GLY A 14 2.74 -4.89 -3.30
C GLY A 14 2.79 -4.56 -4.79
N LEU A 15 1.89 -5.11 -5.61
CA LEU A 15 1.84 -4.78 -7.04
C LEU A 15 1.28 -3.37 -7.23
N ARG A 16 1.94 -2.59 -8.09
CA ARG A 16 1.43 -1.27 -8.50
C ARG A 16 0.16 -1.40 -9.34
N PRO A 17 -0.76 -0.43 -9.32
CA PRO A 17 -2.04 -0.50 -10.04
C PRO A 17 -1.92 -0.86 -11.52
N ALA A 18 -0.94 -0.30 -12.23
CA ALA A 18 -0.67 -0.64 -13.64
C ALA A 18 -0.30 -2.11 -13.86
N ARG A 19 0.41 -2.73 -12.89
CA ARG A 19 0.76 -4.14 -12.96
C ARG A 19 -0.43 -5.03 -12.61
N VAL A 20 -1.25 -4.63 -11.63
CA VAL A 20 -2.50 -5.31 -11.28
C VAL A 20 -3.44 -5.34 -12.49
N ALA A 21 -3.62 -4.21 -13.18
CA ALA A 21 -4.41 -4.12 -14.41
C ALA A 21 -3.95 -5.10 -15.49
N ALA A 22 -2.63 -5.19 -15.72
CA ALA A 22 -2.05 -6.13 -16.68
C ALA A 22 -2.23 -7.61 -16.28
N VAL A 23 -2.12 -7.93 -14.98
CA VAL A 23 -2.28 -9.30 -14.46
C VAL A 23 -3.74 -9.77 -14.54
N LEU A 24 -4.68 -8.87 -14.24
CA LEU A 24 -6.10 -9.18 -14.22
C LEU A 24 -6.80 -8.95 -15.58
N GLY A 25 -6.10 -8.39 -16.57
CA GLY A 25 -6.67 -8.05 -17.88
C GLY A 25 -7.74 -6.96 -17.81
N LEU A 26 -7.61 -6.05 -16.85
CA LEU A 26 -8.58 -4.99 -16.58
C LEU A 26 -8.09 -3.62 -17.07
N PRO A 27 -8.99 -2.69 -17.41
CA PRO A 27 -8.62 -1.30 -17.64
C PRO A 27 -8.00 -0.69 -16.38
N LEU A 28 -6.94 0.11 -16.56
CA LEU A 28 -6.27 0.79 -15.44
C LEU A 28 -7.26 1.66 -14.65
N ASP A 29 -8.11 2.42 -15.34
CA ASP A 29 -9.09 3.31 -14.71
C ASP A 29 -10.05 2.56 -13.77
N LEU A 30 -10.41 1.33 -14.12
CA LEU A 30 -11.27 0.49 -13.28
C LEU A 30 -10.53 0.03 -12.03
N VAL A 31 -9.25 -0.34 -12.16
CA VAL A 31 -8.41 -0.72 -11.01
C VAL A 31 -8.24 0.48 -10.07
N THR A 32 -7.96 1.66 -10.62
CA THR A 32 -7.82 2.91 -9.83
C THR A 32 -9.13 3.25 -9.11
N ALA A 33 -10.27 3.26 -9.81
CA ALA A 33 -11.57 3.53 -9.21
C ALA A 33 -11.95 2.50 -8.11
N SER A 34 -11.55 1.24 -8.30
CA SER A 34 -11.78 0.18 -7.29
C SER A 34 -10.94 0.43 -6.03
N LEU A 35 -9.68 0.83 -6.19
CA LEU A 35 -8.79 1.18 -5.07
C LEU A 35 -9.23 2.45 -4.35
N ASP A 36 -9.69 3.46 -5.09
CA ASP A 36 -10.23 4.70 -4.51
C ASP A 36 -11.51 4.42 -3.72
N HIS A 37 -12.42 3.60 -4.24
CA HIS A 37 -13.59 3.15 -3.50
C HIS A 37 -13.19 2.39 -2.24
N ALA A 38 -12.26 1.45 -2.35
CA ALA A 38 -11.77 0.67 -1.21
C ALA A 38 -11.11 1.57 -0.14
N ALA A 39 -10.39 2.62 -0.54
CA ALA A 39 -9.84 3.60 0.38
C ALA A 39 -10.94 4.42 1.08
N ALA A 40 -11.96 4.86 0.32
CA ALA A 40 -13.09 5.62 0.86
C ALA A 40 -13.91 4.83 1.90
N VAL A 41 -14.00 3.50 1.75
CA VAL A 41 -14.67 2.63 2.73
C VAL A 41 -13.73 2.07 3.80
N GLY A 42 -12.46 2.49 3.82
CA GLY A 42 -11.49 2.11 4.85
C GLY A 42 -10.89 0.70 4.70
N LEU A 43 -11.02 0.06 3.53
CA LEU A 43 -10.44 -1.26 3.25
C LEU A 43 -8.97 -1.19 2.85
N VAL A 44 -8.51 -0.05 2.34
CA VAL A 44 -7.11 0.16 1.96
C VAL A 44 -6.62 1.48 2.55
N SER A 45 -5.51 1.44 3.26
CA SER A 45 -4.78 2.65 3.64
C SER A 45 -3.93 3.08 2.44
N GLN A 46 -4.41 4.05 1.66
CA GLN A 46 -3.50 4.77 0.78
C GLN A 46 -2.47 5.46 1.69
N PRO A 47 -1.16 5.38 1.39
CA PRO A 47 -0.20 6.22 2.08
C PRO A 47 -0.63 7.66 1.81
N LEU A 48 -1.22 8.32 2.80
CA LEU A 48 -1.40 9.77 2.79
C LEU A 48 -0.06 10.34 2.32
N ASP A 49 -0.06 11.22 1.32
CA ASP A 49 1.11 11.95 0.82
C ASP A 49 2.01 12.45 1.97
N GLY A 50 2.93 11.60 2.42
CA GLY A 50 3.45 11.72 3.78
C GLY A 50 4.56 10.75 4.15
N CYS A 51 5.10 10.00 3.19
CA CYS A 51 6.44 9.42 3.33
C CYS A 51 7.44 10.18 2.47
N THR A 52 7.54 11.50 2.67
CA THR A 52 8.67 12.35 2.24
C THR A 52 9.92 12.10 3.09
N GLY A 53 10.24 10.84 3.39
CA GLY A 53 11.39 10.54 4.23
C GLY A 53 11.40 9.15 4.83
N CYS A 54 11.49 8.11 3.99
CA CYS A 54 12.37 7.02 4.42
C CYS A 54 13.79 7.57 4.34
N ALA A 55 14.28 8.16 5.44
CA ALA A 55 15.67 8.55 5.55
C ALA A 55 16.53 7.32 5.19
N PRO A 56 17.63 7.49 4.43
CA PRO A 56 18.56 6.39 4.22
C PRO A 56 18.96 5.83 5.59
N ARG A 57 19.12 4.50 5.65
CA ARG A 57 19.36 3.67 6.85
C ARG A 57 20.51 4.13 7.77
N GLU A 58 21.23 5.17 7.37
CA GLU A 58 22.40 5.75 8.02
C GLU A 58 22.06 6.80 9.09
N VAL A 59 20.82 7.34 9.12
CA VAL A 59 20.38 8.24 10.20
C VAL A 59 19.55 7.46 11.22
N ARG A 60 20.20 6.52 11.92
CA ARG A 60 19.66 5.98 13.18
C ARG A 60 20.10 6.94 14.28
N PRO A 61 19.22 7.79 14.85
CA PRO A 61 19.60 8.56 16.02
C PRO A 61 19.95 7.58 17.17
N PRO A 62 20.96 7.88 18.00
CA PRO A 62 21.37 7.02 19.12
C PRO A 62 20.28 6.83 20.21
N SER A 63 19.07 7.35 20.01
CA SER A 63 17.95 7.29 20.95
C SER A 63 17.15 5.99 20.95
N CYS A 64 17.44 5.01 20.07
CA CYS A 64 16.91 3.64 20.22
C CYS A 64 17.69 2.79 21.25
N ALA A 65 18.59 3.39 22.04
CA ALA A 65 19.31 2.70 23.11
C ALA A 65 18.51 2.55 24.42
N GLY A 66 17.21 2.90 24.43
CA GLY A 66 16.44 3.04 25.68
C GLY A 66 14.97 2.59 25.66
N CYS A 67 14.55 1.69 24.76
CA CYS A 67 13.22 1.07 24.87
C CYS A 67 13.30 -0.22 25.72
N PRO A 68 12.76 -0.27 26.95
CA PRO A 68 12.75 -1.48 27.78
C PRO A 68 11.52 -2.37 27.52
N LEU A 69 10.93 -2.30 26.33
CA LEU A 69 9.73 -3.05 25.96
C LEU A 69 9.98 -3.81 24.65
N ALA A 70 10.69 -4.92 24.77
CA ALA A 70 10.56 -6.08 23.91
C ALA A 70 10.64 -7.31 24.82
N GLY A 71 9.49 -7.66 25.39
CA GLY A 71 9.19 -9.01 25.85
C GLY A 71 8.65 -9.84 24.70
#